data_AF-A0A9D8T116-F1
#
_entry.id   AF-A0A9D8T116-F1
#
_cell.length_a   1.000
_cell.length_b   1.000
_cell.length_c   1.000
_cell.angle_alpha   90.00
_cell.angle_beta   90.00
_cell.angle_gamma   90.00
#
_symmetry.space_group_name_H-M   'P 1'
#
loop_
_entity.id
_entity.type
_entity.pdbx_description
1 polymer ?
#
loop_
_entity_poly.entity_id
_entity_poly.type
_entity_poly.pdbx_seq_one_letter_code
_entity_poly.pdbx_strand_id
1 'polypeptide(L)'
;MNKPAPQPKTLEEHREYLYGIVKLQLFYLHVRQTELDPNEPFRDAIRNRVDIYRKTEANPGPLNPPELYFDTPAWTVMEDQALALMEKYNSSSEADRKNFEEETFLVFKDSIDQRCERDYRDTSVLARYQCGSLRHDLELQPSGFLGFHIANSVAPRSIFDDPLHIPRCLRALLRVAEETYHAKGLYTRTWLNSSERWIACFPKVWKDNLSEPADPVRAAAWHYGWWGQFISARGTLQKKNAEFMRANKTFPYLPRASQATIAEFKKHLANILDNNETEG
;
A
#
# COMPACT_ATOMS: atom_id res chain seq x y z
N MET A 1 -16.54 13.93 -24.31
CA MET A 1 -15.23 13.60 -24.92
C MET A 1 -14.67 12.41 -24.17
N ASN A 2 -14.47 11.26 -24.82
CA ASN A 2 -13.80 10.11 -24.21
C ASN A 2 -12.37 10.52 -23.87
N LYS A 3 -12.01 10.50 -22.58
CA LYS A 3 -10.62 10.67 -22.17
C LYS A 3 -9.80 9.55 -22.82
N PRO A 4 -8.66 9.86 -23.46
CA PRO A 4 -7.78 8.82 -23.99
C PRO A 4 -7.39 7.85 -22.87
N ALA A 5 -7.30 6.56 -23.20
CA ALA A 5 -6.90 5.54 -22.24
C ALA A 5 -5.55 5.91 -21.61
N PRO A 6 -5.40 5.79 -20.28
CA PRO A 6 -4.16 6.13 -19.63
C PRO A 6 -3.04 5.23 -20.16
N GLN A 7 -1.86 5.82 -20.38
CA GLN A 7 -0.69 5.08 -20.81
C GLN A 7 0.08 4.50 -19.61
N PRO A 8 0.76 3.35 -19.77
CA PRO A 8 1.72 2.87 -18.77
C PRO A 8 2.74 3.94 -18.40
N LYS A 9 3.34 3.81 -17.22
CA LYS A 9 4.45 4.69 -16.84
C LYS A 9 5.70 4.37 -17.64
N THR A 10 6.53 5.37 -17.89
CA THR A 10 7.89 5.19 -18.42
C THR A 10 8.86 4.78 -17.31
N LEU A 11 10.07 4.35 -17.68
CA LEU A 11 11.15 4.11 -16.71
C LEU A 11 11.53 5.39 -15.94
N GLU A 12 11.52 6.55 -16.61
CA GLU A 12 11.78 7.83 -15.96
C GLU A 12 10.72 8.17 -14.91
N GLU A 13 9.43 8.05 -15.27
CA GLU A 13 8.33 8.26 -14.32
C GLU A 13 8.38 7.26 -13.15
N HIS A 14 8.92 6.05 -13.38
CA HIS A 14 9.14 5.09 -12.31
C HIS A 14 10.26 5.53 -11.36
N ARG A 15 11.38 6.05 -11.90
CA ARG A 15 12.47 6.63 -11.10
C ARG A 15 11.98 7.81 -10.27
N GLU A 16 11.26 8.74 -10.89
CA GLU A 16 10.64 9.87 -10.21
C GLU A 16 9.69 9.43 -9.10
N TYR A 17 8.94 8.35 -9.31
CA TYR A 17 8.12 7.74 -8.27
C TYR A 17 8.97 7.23 -7.10
N LEU A 18 10.02 6.44 -7.36
CA LEU A 18 10.89 5.90 -6.31
C LEU A 18 11.51 7.03 -5.49
N TYR A 19 11.97 8.10 -6.15
CA TYR A 19 12.51 9.27 -5.47
C TYR A 19 11.45 9.96 -4.61
N GLY A 20 10.28 10.23 -5.18
CA GLY A 20 9.21 10.93 -4.49
C GLY A 20 8.66 10.16 -3.27
N ILE A 21 8.50 8.83 -3.40
CA ILE A 21 7.99 8.02 -2.29
C ILE A 21 9.01 7.84 -1.17
N VAL A 22 10.31 7.68 -1.49
CA VAL A 22 11.37 7.59 -0.46
C VAL A 22 11.51 8.92 0.28
N LYS A 23 11.49 10.04 -0.43
CA LYS A 23 11.49 11.38 0.20
C LYS A 23 10.30 11.59 1.14
N LEU A 24 9.10 11.18 0.72
CA LEU A 24 7.92 11.26 1.58
C LEU A 24 8.04 10.35 2.82
N GLN A 25 8.67 9.18 2.69
CA GLN A 25 8.95 8.29 3.80
C GLN A 25 9.98 8.87 4.78
N LEU A 26 11.03 9.53 4.28
CA LEU A 26 12.00 10.24 5.10
C LEU A 26 11.34 11.42 5.84
N PHE A 27 10.49 12.19 5.17
CA PHE A 27 9.65 13.20 5.82
C PHE A 27 8.85 12.61 6.98
N TYR A 28 8.17 11.48 6.76
CA TYR A 28 7.38 10.80 7.78
C TYR A 28 8.24 10.28 8.95
N LEU A 29 9.42 9.71 8.66
CA LEU A 29 10.35 9.26 9.71
C LEU A 29 10.81 10.42 10.59
N HIS A 30 11.15 11.56 10.00
CA HIS A 30 11.56 12.74 10.76
C HIS A 30 10.44 13.25 11.67
N VAL A 31 9.24 13.43 11.11
CA VAL A 31 8.03 13.78 11.88
C VAL A 31 7.80 12.78 13.01
N ARG A 32 7.99 11.49 12.73
CA ARG A 32 7.79 10.44 13.72
C ARG A 32 8.78 10.57 14.88
N GLN A 33 10.07 10.75 14.58
CA GLN A 33 11.14 10.83 15.59
C GLN A 33 11.11 12.14 16.40
N THR A 34 10.54 13.21 15.85
CA THR A 34 10.55 14.54 16.49
C THR A 34 9.21 14.95 17.11
N GLU A 35 8.10 14.36 16.66
CA GLU A 35 6.76 14.80 17.06
C GLU A 35 5.83 13.65 17.50
N LEU A 36 5.82 12.51 16.80
CA LEU A 36 4.79 11.47 17.03
C LEU A 36 5.19 10.40 18.05
N ASP A 37 6.41 9.88 17.93
CA ASP A 37 6.93 8.81 18.79
C ASP A 37 8.45 8.94 18.97
N PRO A 38 8.93 9.97 19.71
CA PRO A 38 10.37 10.24 19.86
C PRO A 38 11.15 9.16 20.61
N ASN A 39 10.46 8.21 21.25
CA ASN A 39 11.08 7.14 22.03
C ASN A 39 11.27 5.86 21.21
N GLU A 40 10.68 5.74 20.01
CA GLU A 40 10.94 4.59 19.15
C GLU A 40 12.35 4.68 18.56
N PRO A 41 13.19 3.64 18.68
CA PRO A 41 14.51 3.63 18.07
C PRO A 41 14.43 3.90 16.56
N PHE A 42 15.27 4.79 16.05
CA PHE A 42 15.27 5.14 14.62
C PHE A 42 15.41 3.91 13.70
N ARG A 43 16.26 2.94 14.07
CA ARG A 43 16.44 1.70 13.30
C ARG A 43 15.16 0.88 13.24
N ASP A 44 14.41 0.82 14.34
CA ASP A 44 13.11 0.14 14.34
C ASP A 44 12.12 0.89 13.46
N ALA A 45 12.12 2.23 13.52
CA ALA A 45 11.26 3.06 12.69
C ALA A 45 11.53 2.88 11.19
N ILE A 46 12.78 3.00 10.74
CA ILE A 46 13.14 2.88 9.32
C ILE A 46 12.90 1.48 8.75
N ARG A 47 13.08 0.43 9.57
CA ARG A 47 12.85 -0.97 9.16
C ARG A 47 11.38 -1.36 9.16
N ASN A 48 10.57 -0.83 10.07
CA ASN A 48 9.21 -1.32 10.30
C ASN A 48 8.09 -0.36 9.87
N ARG A 49 8.35 0.94 9.77
CA ARG A 49 7.30 1.96 9.54
C ARG A 49 7.26 2.46 8.11
N VAL A 50 8.37 2.39 7.39
CA VAL A 50 8.51 2.84 5.99
C VAL A 50 9.06 1.75 5.09
N ASP A 51 8.98 2.00 3.78
CA ASP A 51 9.25 1.01 2.75
C ASP A 51 10.54 1.32 1.95
N ILE A 52 11.57 1.83 2.62
CA ILE A 52 12.79 2.27 1.92
C ILE A 52 13.61 1.07 1.46
N TYR A 53 13.82 0.07 2.32
CA TYR A 53 14.63 -1.11 2.02
C TYR A 53 14.22 -1.82 0.72
N ARG A 54 12.92 -2.08 0.54
CA ARG A 54 12.38 -2.76 -0.65
C ARG A 54 12.38 -1.87 -1.90
N LYS A 55 13.11 -0.75 -1.91
CA LYS A 55 13.35 0.15 -3.07
C LYS A 55 14.84 0.34 -3.36
N THR A 56 15.70 -0.34 -2.61
CA THR A 56 17.17 -0.26 -2.72
C THR A 56 17.74 -1.59 -3.18
N GLU A 57 18.90 -1.58 -3.85
CA GLU A 57 19.62 -2.82 -4.22
C GLU A 57 20.03 -3.68 -3.02
N ALA A 58 20.01 -3.14 -1.79
CA ALA A 58 20.18 -3.94 -0.57
C ALA A 58 19.11 -5.03 -0.41
N ASN A 59 17.98 -4.92 -1.12
CA ASN A 59 17.09 -6.04 -1.39
C ASN A 59 17.45 -6.69 -2.75
N PRO A 60 18.15 -7.85 -2.76
CA PRO A 60 18.47 -8.55 -4.01
C PRO A 60 17.26 -9.27 -4.62
N GLY A 61 16.17 -9.40 -3.86
CA GLY A 61 14.98 -10.16 -4.24
C GLY A 61 13.88 -9.33 -4.91
N PRO A 62 12.69 -9.94 -5.10
CA PRO A 62 11.52 -9.25 -5.63
C PRO A 62 11.02 -8.19 -4.65
N LEU A 63 10.00 -7.43 -5.06
CA LEU A 63 9.37 -6.42 -4.21
C LEU A 63 8.93 -6.96 -2.83
N ASN A 64 8.50 -8.21 -2.73
CA ASN A 64 8.21 -8.86 -1.45
C ASN A 64 9.18 -10.04 -1.27
N PRO A 65 10.39 -9.80 -0.75
CA PRO A 65 11.38 -10.84 -0.60
C PRO A 65 10.97 -11.81 0.52
N PRO A 66 11.32 -13.11 0.42
CA PRO A 66 11.04 -14.08 1.47
C PRO A 66 11.90 -13.84 2.72
N GLU A 67 13.06 -13.22 2.56
CA GLU A 67 14.03 -12.93 3.61
C GLU A 67 14.44 -11.46 3.55
N LEU A 68 14.70 -10.85 4.71
CA LEU A 68 15.14 -9.46 4.85
C LEU A 68 16.60 -9.45 5.28
N TYR A 69 17.44 -8.74 4.54
CA TYR A 69 18.90 -8.73 4.73
C TYR A 69 19.39 -7.45 5.43
N PHE A 70 18.70 -7.05 6.51
CA PHE A 70 19.00 -5.82 7.24
C PHE A 70 20.39 -5.80 7.90
N ASP A 71 20.99 -6.96 8.16
CA ASP A 71 22.29 -7.03 8.84
C ASP A 71 23.48 -7.07 7.86
N THR A 72 23.22 -6.89 6.56
CA THR A 72 24.27 -6.85 5.54
C THR A 72 24.86 -5.46 5.38
N PRO A 73 26.16 -5.33 5.01
CA PRO A 73 26.78 -4.03 4.75
C PRO A 73 26.05 -3.18 3.71
N ALA A 74 25.37 -3.82 2.75
CA ALA A 74 24.58 -3.14 1.74
C ALA A 74 23.44 -2.31 2.36
N TRP A 75 22.87 -2.72 3.50
CA TRP A 75 21.87 -1.93 4.23
C TRP A 75 22.48 -1.15 5.40
N THR A 76 23.30 -1.79 6.23
CA THR A 76 23.75 -1.20 7.51
C THR A 76 24.54 0.09 7.31
N VAL A 77 25.35 0.20 6.25
CA VAL A 77 26.10 1.44 5.96
C VAL A 77 25.15 2.61 5.67
N MET A 78 24.10 2.39 4.87
CA MET A 78 23.11 3.44 4.58
C MET A 78 22.26 3.78 5.81
N GLU A 79 21.91 2.76 6.61
CA GLU A 79 21.16 2.96 7.86
C GLU A 79 21.95 3.74 8.90
N ASP A 80 23.25 3.46 9.06
CA ASP A 80 24.15 4.19 9.96
C ASP A 80 24.28 5.67 9.57
N GLN A 81 24.42 5.94 8.26
CA GLN A 81 24.47 7.31 7.75
C GLN A 81 23.14 8.05 7.95
N ALA A 82 22.00 7.38 7.71
CA ALA A 82 20.68 7.94 7.95
C ALA A 82 20.45 8.24 9.44
N LEU A 83 20.93 7.38 10.35
CA LEU A 83 20.88 7.60 11.79
C LEU A 83 21.70 8.84 12.19
N ALA A 84 22.94 8.96 11.70
CA ALA A 84 23.77 10.13 11.97
C ALA A 84 23.12 11.45 11.48
N LEU A 85 22.40 11.41 10.35
CA LEU A 85 21.64 12.54 9.84
C LEU A 85 20.40 12.84 10.70
N MET A 86 19.72 11.81 11.22
CA MET A 86 18.61 12.00 12.16
C MET A 86 19.10 12.67 13.45
N GLU A 87 20.26 12.25 13.97
CA GLU A 87 20.88 12.86 15.16
C GLU A 87 21.30 14.32 14.92
N LYS A 88 21.82 14.61 13.73
CA LYS A 88 22.19 15.97 13.30
C LYS A 88 20.98 16.90 13.15
N TYR A 89 19.87 16.39 12.62
CA TYR A 89 18.65 17.14 12.31
C TYR A 89 17.47 16.72 13.19
N ASN A 90 17.67 16.74 14.51
CA ASN A 90 16.76 16.14 15.48
C ASN A 90 15.66 17.08 16.04
N SER A 91 15.55 18.32 15.55
CA SER A 91 14.46 19.22 15.97
C SER A 91 13.23 19.09 15.08
N SER A 92 12.06 19.48 15.57
CA SER A 92 10.80 19.52 14.80
C SER A 92 10.70 20.72 13.83
N SER A 93 11.80 21.47 13.65
CA SER A 93 11.83 22.64 12.76
C SER A 93 11.70 22.25 11.28
N GLU A 94 11.13 23.14 10.48
CA GLU A 94 10.97 22.92 9.05
C GLU A 94 12.32 22.82 8.32
N ALA A 95 13.33 23.58 8.80
CA ALA A 95 14.68 23.53 8.26
C ALA A 95 15.33 22.16 8.48
N ASP A 96 15.29 21.64 9.71
CA ASP A 96 15.84 20.31 10.01
C ASP A 96 15.11 19.21 9.26
N ARG A 97 13.77 19.28 9.17
CA ARG A 97 12.99 18.30 8.42
C ARG A 97 13.39 18.27 6.94
N LYS A 98 13.52 19.44 6.33
CA LYS A 98 13.94 19.58 4.93
C LYS A 98 15.37 19.06 4.73
N ASN A 99 16.30 19.46 5.59
CA ASN A 99 17.70 19.05 5.50
C ASN A 99 17.85 17.53 5.72
N PHE A 100 17.12 16.95 6.68
CA PHE A 100 17.07 15.51 6.89
C PHE A 100 16.57 14.78 5.64
N GLU A 101 15.45 15.21 5.06
CA GLU A 101 14.89 14.60 3.85
C GLU A 101 15.87 14.67 2.68
N GLU A 102 16.46 15.83 2.42
CA GLU A 102 17.34 16.06 1.27
C GLU A 102 18.67 15.32 1.41
N GLU A 103 19.36 15.43 2.55
CA GLU A 103 20.65 14.75 2.75
C GLU A 103 20.49 13.24 2.90
N THR A 104 19.47 12.78 3.62
CA THR A 104 19.25 11.34 3.81
C THR A 104 18.79 10.67 2.53
N PHE A 105 18.06 11.38 1.66
CA PHE A 105 17.74 10.84 0.34
C PHE A 105 18.99 10.54 -0.49
N LEU A 106 20.03 11.40 -0.42
CA LEU A 106 21.28 11.19 -1.14
C LEU A 106 22.02 9.92 -0.69
N VAL A 107 21.90 9.53 0.58
CA VAL A 107 22.44 8.27 1.11
C VAL A 107 21.85 7.05 0.37
N PHE A 108 20.55 7.05 0.11
CA PHE A 108 19.87 5.92 -0.52
C PHE A 108 19.84 5.99 -2.05
N LYS A 109 20.07 7.17 -2.64
CA LYS A 109 19.81 7.45 -4.05
C LYS A 109 20.51 6.47 -5.00
N ASP A 110 21.80 6.23 -4.82
CA ASP A 110 22.57 5.38 -5.73
C ASP A 110 22.07 3.92 -5.68
N SER A 111 21.71 3.43 -4.49
CA SER A 111 21.14 2.09 -4.34
C SER A 111 19.73 1.98 -4.95
N ILE A 112 18.93 3.05 -4.90
CA ILE A 112 17.63 3.13 -5.58
C ILE A 112 17.81 3.11 -7.10
N ASP A 113 18.77 3.87 -7.63
CA ASP A 113 19.02 3.97 -9.06
C ASP A 113 19.44 2.64 -9.67
N GLN A 114 20.29 1.89 -8.98
CA GLN A 114 20.71 0.56 -9.42
C GLN A 114 19.54 -0.44 -9.48
N ARG A 115 18.50 -0.25 -8.65
CA ARG A 115 17.31 -1.10 -8.61
C ARG A 115 16.19 -0.70 -9.56
N CYS A 116 16.17 0.57 -9.96
CA CYS A 116 15.06 1.19 -10.66
C CYS A 116 14.59 0.40 -11.89
N GLU A 117 15.52 -0.06 -12.74
CA GLU A 117 15.14 -0.79 -13.96
C GLU A 117 14.60 -2.18 -13.67
N ARG A 118 15.13 -2.88 -12.65
CA ARG A 118 14.60 -4.17 -12.21
C ARG A 118 13.18 -4.02 -11.70
N ASP A 119 12.93 -3.04 -10.83
CA ASP A 119 11.60 -2.78 -10.27
C ASP A 119 10.59 -2.35 -11.34
N TYR A 120 11.04 -1.59 -12.34
CA TYR A 120 10.20 -1.20 -13.47
C TYR A 120 9.71 -2.41 -14.28
N ARG A 121 10.60 -3.38 -14.49
CA ARG A 121 10.33 -4.59 -15.29
C ARG A 121 9.63 -5.69 -14.50
N ASP A 122 9.65 -5.64 -13.17
CA ASP A 122 9.05 -6.67 -12.32
C ASP A 122 7.51 -6.62 -12.35
N THR A 123 6.91 -7.57 -13.06
CA THR A 123 5.45 -7.79 -13.08
C THR A 123 5.02 -8.99 -12.23
N SER A 124 5.95 -9.63 -11.49
CA SER A 124 5.71 -10.90 -10.79
C SER A 124 4.66 -10.80 -9.68
N VAL A 125 4.46 -9.61 -9.12
CA VAL A 125 3.50 -9.38 -8.03
C VAL A 125 2.07 -9.70 -8.46
N LEU A 126 1.70 -9.35 -9.70
CA LEU A 126 0.35 -9.55 -10.22
C LEU A 126 0.06 -11.02 -10.55
N ALA A 127 1.09 -11.84 -10.81
CA ALA A 127 0.91 -13.26 -11.07
C ALA A 127 0.27 -14.03 -9.89
N ARG A 128 0.35 -13.46 -8.68
CA ARG A 128 -0.26 -14.03 -7.46
C ARG A 128 -1.72 -13.60 -7.23
N TYR A 129 -2.34 -12.87 -8.16
CA TYR A 129 -3.72 -12.38 -8.03
C TYR A 129 -4.68 -13.23 -8.86
N GLN A 130 -5.24 -14.27 -8.23
CA GLN A 130 -6.06 -15.29 -8.90
C GLN A 130 -7.49 -14.83 -9.16
N CYS A 131 -7.95 -13.75 -8.51
CA CYS A 131 -9.31 -13.24 -8.60
C CYS A 131 -9.32 -11.81 -9.17
N GLY A 132 -8.57 -11.61 -10.27
CA GLY A 132 -8.43 -10.31 -10.93
C GLY A 132 -7.57 -9.35 -10.10
N SER A 133 -8.20 -8.35 -9.47
CA SER A 133 -7.52 -7.40 -8.58
C SER A 133 -7.39 -7.88 -7.13
N LEU A 134 -7.92 -9.07 -6.83
CA LEU A 134 -7.94 -9.65 -5.49
C LEU A 134 -7.18 -10.98 -5.45
N ARG A 135 -6.58 -11.27 -4.30
CA ARG A 135 -6.02 -12.58 -3.95
C ARG A 135 -6.41 -12.94 -2.52
N HIS A 136 -6.56 -14.21 -2.23
CA HIS A 136 -6.84 -14.68 -0.87
C HIS A 136 -5.56 -14.95 -0.07
N ASP A 137 -5.70 -14.99 1.25
CA ASP A 137 -4.73 -15.63 2.13
C ASP A 137 -4.70 -17.15 1.88
N LEU A 138 -3.60 -17.80 2.28
CA LEU A 138 -3.47 -19.24 2.16
C LEU A 138 -4.20 -20.02 3.26
N GLU A 139 -4.64 -19.32 4.32
CA GLU A 139 -5.28 -19.89 5.50
C GLU A 139 -6.45 -19.02 5.96
N LEU A 140 -7.41 -19.63 6.65
CA LEU A 140 -8.50 -18.90 7.30
C LEU A 140 -8.01 -18.19 8.56
N GLN A 141 -8.60 -17.03 8.83
CA GLN A 141 -8.51 -16.42 10.15
C GLN A 141 -9.17 -17.33 11.20
N PRO A 142 -8.78 -17.29 12.49
CA PRO A 142 -9.40 -18.10 13.56
C PRO A 142 -10.93 -17.94 13.66
N SER A 143 -11.47 -16.79 13.23
CA SER A 143 -12.91 -16.52 13.15
C SER A 143 -13.65 -17.35 12.09
N GLY A 144 -12.92 -17.97 11.15
CA GLY A 144 -13.42 -18.70 9.98
C GLY A 144 -13.61 -17.83 8.74
N PHE A 145 -13.15 -16.58 8.75
CA PHE A 145 -13.18 -15.69 7.58
C PHE A 145 -11.89 -15.81 6.76
N LEU A 146 -12.01 -15.73 5.44
CA LEU A 146 -10.86 -15.72 4.54
C LEU A 146 -10.38 -14.27 4.35
N GLY A 147 -9.12 -14.02 4.69
CA GLY A 147 -8.47 -12.75 4.42
C GLY A 147 -8.17 -12.57 2.93
N PHE A 148 -8.15 -11.34 2.44
CA PHE A 148 -7.77 -11.05 1.06
C PHE A 148 -6.94 -9.76 0.92
N HIS A 149 -6.15 -9.72 -0.15
CA HIS A 149 -5.27 -8.61 -0.53
C HIS A 149 -5.68 -8.02 -1.87
N ILE A 150 -5.25 -6.77 -2.10
CA ILE A 150 -5.71 -5.94 -3.22
C ILE A 150 -4.50 -5.47 -4.03
N ALA A 151 -4.61 -5.51 -5.35
CA ALA A 151 -3.69 -4.85 -6.28
C ALA A 151 -4.45 -4.30 -7.49
N ASN A 152 -3.83 -3.35 -8.18
CA ASN A 152 -4.35 -2.83 -9.42
C ASN A 152 -3.88 -3.67 -10.62
N SER A 153 -4.57 -4.77 -10.91
CA SER A 153 -4.23 -5.64 -12.06
C SER A 153 -4.62 -5.03 -13.41
N VAL A 154 -5.42 -3.96 -13.41
CA VAL A 154 -5.87 -3.24 -14.62
C VAL A 154 -5.11 -1.93 -14.86
N ALA A 155 -4.00 -1.72 -14.13
CA ALA A 155 -3.08 -0.63 -14.38
C ALA A 155 -2.71 -0.59 -15.88
N PRO A 156 -2.63 0.60 -16.49
CA PRO A 156 -2.60 1.94 -15.87
C PRO A 156 -3.98 2.54 -15.51
N ARG A 157 -5.09 1.85 -15.79
CA ARG A 157 -6.43 2.27 -15.35
C ARG A 157 -6.63 2.02 -13.86
N SER A 158 -7.58 2.70 -13.25
CA SER A 158 -7.97 2.44 -11.87
C SER A 158 -8.87 1.21 -11.79
N ILE A 159 -8.75 0.44 -10.70
CA ILE A 159 -9.72 -0.62 -10.34
C ILE A 159 -11.16 -0.09 -10.17
N PHE A 160 -11.32 1.23 -10.07
CA PHE A 160 -12.61 1.90 -9.92
C PHE A 160 -13.11 2.58 -11.19
N ASP A 161 -12.41 2.45 -12.33
CA ASP A 161 -12.85 3.05 -13.60
C ASP A 161 -14.02 2.28 -14.22
N ASP A 162 -14.03 0.95 -14.10
CA ASP A 162 -15.19 0.10 -14.40
C ASP A 162 -15.93 -0.23 -13.08
N PRO A 163 -17.19 0.22 -12.90
CA PRO A 163 -17.95 -0.03 -11.67
C PRO A 163 -18.19 -1.53 -11.41
N LEU A 164 -18.09 -2.39 -12.42
CA LEU A 164 -18.29 -3.83 -12.29
C LEU A 164 -16.99 -4.61 -12.08
N HIS A 165 -15.81 -3.99 -12.20
CA HIS A 165 -14.52 -4.69 -12.06
C HIS A 165 -14.34 -5.33 -10.69
N ILE A 166 -14.47 -4.54 -9.61
CA ILE A 166 -14.35 -5.06 -8.24
C ILE A 166 -15.49 -6.05 -7.90
N PRO A 167 -16.77 -5.79 -8.21
CA PRO A 167 -17.83 -6.80 -8.08
C PRO A 167 -17.51 -8.14 -8.75
N ARG A 168 -16.98 -8.15 -9.97
CA ARG A 168 -16.54 -9.37 -10.66
C ARG A 168 -15.37 -10.06 -9.95
N CYS A 169 -14.40 -9.29 -9.47
CA CYS A 169 -13.28 -9.83 -8.66
C CYS A 169 -13.78 -10.47 -7.36
N LEU A 170 -14.75 -9.84 -6.67
CA LEU A 170 -15.37 -10.38 -5.47
C LEU A 170 -16.16 -11.67 -5.77
N ARG A 171 -16.91 -11.73 -6.88
CA ARG A 171 -17.60 -12.96 -7.32
C ARG A 171 -16.62 -14.13 -7.48
N ALA A 172 -15.48 -13.88 -8.13
CA ALA A 172 -14.42 -14.89 -8.30
C ALA A 172 -13.82 -15.32 -6.94
N LEU A 173 -13.51 -14.35 -6.06
CA LEU A 173 -12.95 -14.61 -4.75
C LEU A 173 -13.89 -15.39 -3.83
N LEU A 174 -15.20 -15.08 -3.86
CA LEU A 174 -16.21 -15.79 -3.07
C LEU A 174 -16.32 -17.25 -3.47
N ARG A 175 -16.20 -17.54 -4.76
CA ARG A 175 -16.19 -18.92 -5.26
C ARG A 175 -15.05 -19.72 -4.63
N VAL A 176 -13.84 -19.16 -4.62
CA VAL A 176 -12.68 -19.81 -3.97
C VAL A 176 -12.89 -19.94 -2.47
N ALA A 177 -13.39 -18.89 -1.82
CA ALA A 177 -13.65 -18.90 -0.38
C ALA A 177 -14.65 -19.98 0.04
N GLU A 178 -15.71 -20.19 -0.76
CA GLU A 178 -16.75 -21.18 -0.50
C GLU A 178 -16.31 -22.61 -0.84
N GLU A 179 -15.81 -22.81 -2.06
CA GLU A 179 -15.56 -24.13 -2.63
C GLU A 179 -14.28 -24.77 -2.11
N THR A 180 -13.23 -23.96 -1.86
CA THR A 180 -11.90 -24.47 -1.44
C THR A 180 -11.70 -24.38 0.07
N TYR A 181 -12.04 -23.23 0.65
CA TYR A 181 -11.73 -22.96 2.06
C TYR A 181 -12.91 -23.21 3.00
N HIS A 182 -14.12 -23.38 2.46
CA HIS A 182 -15.36 -23.45 3.24
C HIS A 182 -15.47 -22.30 4.26
N ALA A 183 -15.04 -21.10 3.85
CA ALA A 183 -14.99 -19.92 4.68
C ALA A 183 -16.40 -19.47 5.09
N LYS A 184 -16.53 -18.81 6.25
CA LYS A 184 -17.78 -18.15 6.65
C LYS A 184 -18.06 -16.88 5.82
N GLY A 185 -17.00 -16.24 5.36
CA GLY A 185 -17.05 -14.93 4.71
C GLY A 185 -15.67 -14.42 4.34
N LEU A 186 -15.63 -13.17 3.88
CA LEU A 186 -14.40 -12.47 3.56
C LEU A 186 -14.08 -11.42 4.63
N TYR A 187 -12.78 -11.22 4.86
CA TYR A 187 -12.24 -10.21 5.77
C TYR A 187 -11.11 -9.46 5.07
N THR A 188 -10.98 -8.15 5.31
CA THR A 188 -9.71 -7.48 5.03
C THR A 188 -9.52 -6.24 5.91
N ARG A 189 -8.26 -5.89 6.14
CA ARG A 189 -7.84 -4.63 6.75
C ARG A 189 -7.01 -3.84 5.75
N THR A 190 -7.52 -2.67 5.37
CA THR A 190 -6.90 -1.84 4.32
C THR A 190 -7.25 -0.37 4.50
N TRP A 191 -6.37 0.52 4.07
CA TRP A 191 -6.67 1.96 3.96
C TRP A 191 -7.85 2.24 3.02
N LEU A 192 -8.12 1.34 2.06
CA LEU A 192 -9.27 1.46 1.16
C LEU A 192 -10.61 1.39 1.90
N ASN A 193 -10.67 0.77 3.08
CA ASN A 193 -11.87 0.78 3.93
C ASN A 193 -12.19 2.18 4.53
N SER A 194 -11.35 3.19 4.25
CA SER A 194 -11.63 4.61 4.51
C SER A 194 -12.04 5.38 3.23
N SER A 195 -12.23 4.70 2.11
CA SER A 195 -12.68 5.27 0.84
C SER A 195 -14.13 4.88 0.53
N GLU A 196 -14.98 5.87 0.26
CA GLU A 196 -16.38 5.62 -0.11
C GLU A 196 -16.52 4.82 -1.41
N ARG A 197 -15.66 5.06 -2.40
CA ARG A 197 -15.65 4.32 -3.68
C ARG A 197 -15.40 2.83 -3.46
N TRP A 198 -14.53 2.50 -2.50
CA TRP A 198 -14.28 1.11 -2.13
C TRP A 198 -15.46 0.52 -1.38
N ILE A 199 -15.96 1.21 -0.34
CA ILE A 199 -17.09 0.73 0.47
C ILE A 199 -18.34 0.48 -0.38
N ALA A 200 -18.57 1.26 -1.43
CA ALA A 200 -19.70 1.10 -2.34
C ALA A 200 -19.72 -0.24 -3.10
N CYS A 201 -18.58 -0.95 -3.19
CA CYS A 201 -18.50 -2.27 -3.83
C CYS A 201 -18.90 -3.43 -2.91
N PHE A 202 -19.30 -3.16 -1.66
CA PHE A 202 -19.53 -4.17 -0.63
C PHE A 202 -20.97 -4.11 -0.06
N PRO A 203 -21.49 -5.23 0.49
CA PRO A 203 -22.78 -5.23 1.18
C PRO A 203 -22.82 -4.20 2.31
N LYS A 204 -24.01 -3.69 2.65
CA LYS A 204 -24.22 -2.71 3.74
C LYS A 204 -23.54 -3.14 5.05
N VAL A 205 -23.62 -4.42 5.39
CA VAL A 205 -23.02 -5.00 6.60
C VAL A 205 -21.50 -4.78 6.66
N TRP A 206 -20.81 -4.72 5.51
CA TRP A 206 -19.39 -4.36 5.48
C TRP A 206 -19.14 -2.96 6.02
N LYS A 207 -19.98 -1.99 5.63
CA LYS A 207 -19.90 -0.61 6.15
C LYS A 207 -20.24 -0.56 7.64
N ASP A 208 -21.27 -1.29 8.05
CA ASP A 208 -21.73 -1.35 9.43
C ASP A 208 -20.68 -1.99 10.36
N ASN A 209 -19.86 -2.92 9.84
CA ASN A 209 -18.80 -3.63 10.56
C ASN A 209 -17.42 -2.95 10.50
N LEU A 210 -17.31 -1.76 9.93
CA LEU A 210 -16.01 -1.07 9.86
C LEU A 210 -15.47 -0.79 11.26
N SER A 211 -14.27 -1.32 11.55
CA SER A 211 -13.56 -1.01 12.79
C SER A 211 -13.28 0.48 12.93
N GLU A 212 -12.88 0.91 14.12
CA GLU A 212 -12.25 2.22 14.27
C GLU A 212 -11.02 2.34 13.35
N PRO A 213 -10.72 3.55 12.84
CA PRO A 213 -9.47 3.84 12.15
C PRO A 213 -8.25 3.41 12.98
N ALA A 214 -7.28 2.78 12.33
CA ALA A 214 -6.03 2.42 12.98
C ALA A 214 -5.29 3.67 13.47
N ASP A 215 -4.79 3.62 14.71
CA ASP A 215 -3.91 4.64 15.26
C ASP A 215 -2.59 4.70 14.46
N PRO A 216 -2.31 5.79 13.73
CA PRO A 216 -1.12 5.91 12.90
C PRO A 216 0.19 5.96 13.71
N VAL A 217 0.17 6.32 14.99
CA VAL A 217 1.38 6.32 15.82
C VAL A 217 1.79 4.89 16.15
N ARG A 218 0.82 4.05 16.55
CA ARG A 218 1.09 2.67 16.99
C ARG A 218 1.15 1.68 15.84
N ALA A 219 0.25 1.82 14.85
CA ALA A 219 -0.03 0.78 13.88
C ALA A 219 0.57 1.01 12.48
N ALA A 220 1.14 2.19 12.21
CA ALA A 220 1.81 2.44 10.93
C ALA A 220 2.88 1.38 10.65
N ALA A 221 2.91 0.88 9.42
CA ALA A 221 3.82 -0.19 9.02
C ALA A 221 4.29 0.00 7.57
N TRP A 222 5.43 -0.61 7.23
CA TRP A 222 6.11 -0.49 5.94
C TRP A 222 5.28 -0.95 4.73
N HIS A 223 4.31 -1.84 4.92
CA HIS A 223 3.61 -2.51 3.83
C HIS A 223 2.54 -1.64 3.14
N TYR A 224 2.06 -2.08 1.98
CA TYR A 224 1.09 -1.35 1.16
C TYR A 224 -0.32 -1.20 1.78
N GLY A 225 -0.62 -1.93 2.85
CA GLY A 225 -1.78 -1.63 3.71
C GLY A 225 -1.75 -0.20 4.29
N TRP A 226 -0.59 0.45 4.34
CA TRP A 226 -0.42 1.87 4.71
C TRP A 226 0.06 2.71 3.53
N TRP A 227 1.17 2.31 2.91
CA TRP A 227 1.85 3.11 1.88
C TRP A 227 1.25 3.02 0.48
N GLY A 228 0.34 2.07 0.24
CA GLY A 228 -0.30 1.89 -1.07
C GLY A 228 -1.13 3.10 -1.52
N GLN A 229 -1.60 3.93 -0.58
CA GLN A 229 -2.36 5.15 -0.89
C GLN A 229 -1.53 6.25 -1.58
N PHE A 230 -0.20 6.15 -1.56
CA PHE A 230 0.69 7.09 -2.26
C PHE A 230 1.06 6.60 -3.67
N ILE A 231 0.45 5.51 -4.13
CA ILE A 231 0.68 4.95 -5.46
C ILE A 231 -0.57 5.22 -6.30
N SER A 232 -0.39 5.91 -7.43
CA SER A 232 -1.45 6.18 -8.39
C SER A 232 -1.82 4.91 -9.16
N ALA A 233 -2.95 4.94 -9.88
CA ALA A 233 -3.34 3.83 -10.76
C ALA A 233 -2.28 3.48 -11.82
N ARG A 234 -1.51 4.49 -12.29
CA ARG A 234 -0.39 4.33 -13.22
C ARG A 234 0.88 3.76 -12.57
N GLY A 235 0.91 3.63 -11.25
CA GLY A 235 2.11 3.22 -10.50
C GLY A 235 3.14 4.34 -10.35
N THR A 236 2.68 5.60 -10.33
CA THR A 236 3.48 6.81 -10.03
C THR A 236 3.09 7.40 -8.66
N LEU A 237 3.78 8.44 -8.18
CA LEU A 237 3.44 9.06 -6.89
C LEU A 237 2.06 9.73 -6.95
N GLN A 238 1.20 9.41 -5.98
CA GLN A 238 -0.09 10.07 -5.83
C GLN A 238 0.08 11.42 -5.14
N LYS A 239 0.31 12.47 -5.94
CA LYS A 239 0.68 13.82 -5.49
C LYS A 239 -0.24 14.40 -4.42
N LYS A 240 -1.57 14.35 -4.64
CA LYS A 240 -2.56 14.86 -3.68
C LYS A 240 -2.42 14.23 -2.29
N ASN A 241 -2.16 12.92 -2.23
CA ASN A 241 -2.02 12.21 -0.97
C ASN A 241 -0.68 12.55 -0.31
N ALA A 242 0.40 12.65 -1.09
CA ALA A 242 1.70 13.08 -0.60
C ALA A 242 1.66 14.51 -0.02
N GLU A 243 1.02 15.45 -0.71
CA GLU A 243 0.79 16.83 -0.25
C GLU A 243 -0.02 16.85 1.06
N PHE A 244 -1.08 16.05 1.14
CA PHE A 244 -1.85 15.91 2.37
C PHE A 244 -0.98 15.44 3.54
N MET A 245 -0.15 14.41 3.35
CA MET A 245 0.75 13.91 4.39
C MET A 245 1.76 14.99 4.82
N ARG A 246 2.31 15.74 3.87
CA ARG A 246 3.23 16.86 4.20
C ARG A 246 2.55 17.95 5.02
N ALA A 247 1.34 18.33 4.65
CA ALA A 247 0.59 19.38 5.34
C ALA A 247 0.07 18.94 6.72
N ASN A 248 -0.35 17.68 6.87
CA ASN A 248 -1.07 17.21 8.05
C ASN A 248 -0.25 16.25 8.92
N LYS A 249 0.95 15.88 8.49
CA LYS A 249 1.88 14.97 9.22
C LYS A 249 1.26 13.61 9.56
N THR A 250 0.24 13.18 8.81
CA THR A 250 -0.49 11.93 9.02
C THR A 250 -0.93 11.32 7.69
N PHE A 251 -1.35 10.05 7.71
CA PHE A 251 -1.85 9.35 6.53
C PHE A 251 -3.25 9.86 6.13
N PRO A 252 -3.50 10.14 4.84
CA PRO A 252 -4.82 10.57 4.35
C PRO A 252 -5.95 9.59 4.65
N TYR A 253 -5.66 8.28 4.51
CA TYR A 253 -6.61 7.21 4.74
C TYR A 253 -6.01 6.22 5.74
N LEU A 254 -6.59 6.19 6.94
CA LEU A 254 -6.18 5.25 7.99
C LEU A 254 -6.80 3.87 7.72
N PRO A 255 -6.03 2.77 7.87
CA PRO A 255 -6.57 1.42 7.68
C PRO A 255 -7.71 1.09 8.64
N ARG A 256 -8.75 0.46 8.10
CA ARG A 256 -9.87 -0.09 8.86
C ARG A 256 -10.05 -1.55 8.49
N ALA A 257 -10.52 -2.36 9.43
CA ALA A 257 -10.90 -3.73 9.18
C ALA A 257 -12.41 -3.83 8.96
N SER A 258 -12.84 -4.79 8.15
CA SER A 258 -14.25 -5.19 8.07
C SER A 258 -14.37 -6.62 7.56
N GLN A 259 -15.55 -7.18 7.71
CA GLN A 259 -15.93 -8.51 7.28
C GLN A 259 -17.41 -8.59 6.92
N ALA A 260 -17.75 -9.52 6.03
CA ALA A 260 -19.11 -9.92 5.73
C ALA A 260 -19.16 -11.38 5.29
N THR A 261 -20.29 -12.04 5.55
CA THR A 261 -20.51 -13.46 5.25
C THR A 261 -20.67 -13.71 3.74
N ILE A 262 -20.44 -14.96 3.32
CA ILE A 262 -20.65 -15.36 1.92
C ILE A 262 -22.09 -15.05 1.46
N ALA A 263 -23.09 -15.30 2.31
CA ALA A 263 -24.50 -15.06 2.00
C ALA A 263 -24.80 -13.58 1.74
N GLU A 264 -24.27 -12.68 2.57
CA GLU A 264 -24.44 -11.23 2.41
C GLU A 264 -23.80 -10.73 1.11
N PHE A 265 -22.60 -11.23 0.80
CA PHE A 265 -21.93 -10.92 -0.45
C PHE A 265 -22.71 -11.43 -1.67
N LYS A 266 -23.17 -12.69 -1.66
CA LYS A 266 -23.95 -13.25 -2.78
C LYS A 266 -25.21 -12.42 -3.05
N LYS A 267 -25.96 -12.06 -2.01
CA LYS A 267 -27.14 -11.21 -2.12
C LYS A 267 -26.80 -9.83 -2.72
N HIS A 268 -25.72 -9.21 -2.27
CA HIS A 268 -25.29 -7.91 -2.77
C HIS A 268 -24.84 -7.97 -4.24
N LEU A 269 -24.04 -8.97 -4.60
CA LEU A 269 -23.51 -9.10 -5.96
C LEU A 269 -24.56 -9.49 -6.98
N ALA A 270 -25.57 -10.30 -6.63
CA ALA A 270 -26.70 -10.59 -7.52
C ALA A 270 -27.41 -9.30 -7.95
N ASN A 271 -27.64 -8.36 -7.01
CA ASN A 271 -28.26 -7.07 -7.31
C ASN A 271 -27.41 -6.16 -8.22
N ILE A 272 -26.08 -6.33 -8.22
CA ILE A 272 -25.18 -5.49 -9.02
C ILE A 272 -24.90 -6.12 -10.39
N LEU A 273 -24.60 -7.42 -10.42
CA LEU A 273 -24.15 -8.09 -11.64
C LEU A 273 -25.34 -8.54 -12.49
N ASP A 274 -26.35 -9.15 -11.89
CA ASP A 274 -27.43 -9.78 -12.66
C ASP A 274 -28.36 -8.72 -13.27
N ASN A 275 -28.58 -7.60 -12.59
CA ASN A 275 -29.36 -6.47 -13.12
C ASN A 275 -28.65 -5.72 -14.26
N ASN A 276 -27.32 -5.77 -14.33
CA ASN A 276 -26.55 -5.10 -15.39
C ASN A 276 -26.20 -6.04 -16.56
N GLU A 277 -26.31 -7.36 -16.40
CA GLU A 277 -26.17 -8.33 -17.49
C GLU A 277 -27.46 -8.46 -18.34
N THR A 278 -28.62 -8.01 -17.82
CA THR A 278 -29.90 -7.97 -18.56
C THR A 278 -30.15 -6.70 -19.37
N GLU A 279 -29.35 -5.64 -19.17
CA GLU A 279 -29.48 -4.35 -19.88
C GLU A 279 -28.41 -4.12 -20.96
N GLY A 280 -27.54 -5.12 -21.21
CA GLY A 280 -26.42 -5.06 -22.15
C GLY A 280 -26.63 -5.83 -23.45
#